data_AF-A0A7V5KUE4-F1
#
_entry.id   AF-A0A7V5KUE4-F1
#
_cell.length_a   1.000
_cell.length_b   1.000
_cell.length_c   1.000
_cell.angle_alpha   90.00
_cell.angle_beta   90.00
_cell.angle_gamma   90.00
#
_symmetry.space_group_name_H-M   'P 1'
#
loop_
_entity.id
_entity.type
_entity.pdbx_description
1 polymer ?
#
loop_
_entity_poly.entity_id
_entity_poly.type
_entity_poly.pdbx_seq_one_letter_code
_entity_poly.pdbx_strand_id
1 'polypeptide(L)'
;MIPRYTRPDMAKIWSDENRFQKMLEVEILAAEAMSQKGIVPKSAIANIRKRAKINRERINEIELTVKHDVIAFLTQVGETIGPDARFLHLGLTSSDVLDTALSVQLKEACDLLLQDLNILAGTVKKLASKYKFTPMMGRSHGVHAEPITFGFKVASWYTEVLRAKTLIEQAREKIIYGKISGAVGT
;
A
#
# COMPACT_ATOMS: atom_id res chain seq x y z
N MET A 1 -12.95 1.13 -8.87
CA MET A 1 -14.05 0.39 -8.21
C MET A 1 -15.06 1.39 -7.69
N ILE A 2 -16.36 1.16 -7.88
CA ILE A 2 -17.37 2.16 -7.52
C ILE A 2 -17.51 2.28 -5.99
N PRO A 3 -17.87 3.47 -5.44
CA PRO A 3 -17.98 3.69 -4.00
C PRO A 3 -18.86 2.69 -3.26
N ARG A 4 -19.87 2.11 -3.93
CA ARG A 4 -20.77 1.10 -3.37
C ARG A 4 -20.06 -0.14 -2.82
N TYR A 5 -18.93 -0.55 -3.40
CA TYR A 5 -18.22 -1.78 -3.03
C TYR A 5 -16.85 -1.52 -2.39
N THR A 6 -16.36 -0.28 -2.44
CA THR A 6 -15.05 0.06 -1.89
C THR A 6 -15.17 0.28 -0.38
N ARG A 7 -14.49 -0.57 0.40
CA ARG A 7 -14.42 -0.38 1.86
C ARG A 7 -13.61 0.89 2.18
N PRO A 8 -14.03 1.71 3.17
CA PRO A 8 -13.36 2.98 3.50
C PRO A 8 -11.85 2.85 3.76
N ASP A 9 -11.42 1.79 4.45
CA ASP A 9 -10.01 1.59 4.78
C ASP A 9 -9.15 1.34 3.54
N MET A 10 -9.64 0.51 2.61
CA MET A 10 -8.96 0.31 1.31
C MET A 10 -9.01 1.59 0.47
N ALA A 11 -10.14 2.31 0.46
CA ALA A 11 -10.25 3.59 -0.24
C ALA A 11 -9.22 4.61 0.26
N LYS A 12 -8.99 4.67 1.58
CA LYS A 12 -8.03 5.57 2.20
C LYS A 12 -6.61 5.30 1.72
N ILE A 13 -6.20 4.03 1.61
CA ILE A 13 -4.87 3.65 1.09
C ILE A 13 -4.64 4.21 -0.31
N TRP A 14 -5.66 4.12 -1.18
CA TRP A 14 -5.59 4.55 -2.58
C TRP A 14 -6.02 6.01 -2.81
N SER A 15 -6.23 6.78 -1.74
CA SER A 15 -6.55 8.21 -1.87
C SER A 15 -5.34 9.02 -2.32
N ASP A 16 -5.59 10.10 -3.07
CA ASP A 16 -4.52 11.04 -3.47
C ASP A 16 -3.79 11.61 -2.25
N GLU A 17 -4.52 11.89 -1.16
CA GLU A 17 -3.92 12.36 0.08
C GLU A 17 -2.90 11.34 0.60
N ASN A 18 -3.27 10.06 0.74
CA ASN A 18 -2.30 9.04 1.19
C ASN A 18 -1.13 8.89 0.20
N ARG A 19 -1.40 8.94 -1.11
CA ARG A 19 -0.36 8.89 -2.15
C ARG A 19 0.66 10.02 -1.96
N PHE A 20 0.21 11.27 -1.85
CA PHE A 20 1.08 12.42 -1.64
C PHE A 20 1.81 12.38 -0.30
N GLN A 21 1.18 11.87 0.75
CA GLN A 21 1.85 11.63 2.03
C GLN A 21 2.97 10.59 1.91
N LYS A 22 2.78 9.50 1.15
CA LYS A 22 3.84 8.52 0.89
C LYS A 22 4.97 9.11 0.06
N MET A 23 4.64 9.88 -0.97
CA MET A 23 5.65 10.60 -1.77
C MET A 23 6.48 11.55 -0.89
N LEU A 24 5.82 12.33 -0.03
CA LEU A 24 6.51 13.24 0.89
C LEU A 24 7.42 12.50 1.87
N GLU A 25 6.97 11.38 2.44
CA GLU A 25 7.81 10.60 3.34
C GLU A 25 9.06 10.05 2.62
N VAL A 26 8.92 9.56 1.38
CA VAL A 26 10.06 9.10 0.57
C VAL A 26 11.05 10.22 0.32
N GLU A 27 10.57 11.41 -0.05
CA GLU A 27 11.39 12.60 -0.28
C GLU A 27 12.18 13.01 0.97
N ILE A 28 11.51 13.05 2.13
CA ILE A 28 12.16 13.44 3.37
C ILE A 28 13.18 12.38 3.80
N LEU A 29 12.86 11.09 3.68
CA LEU A 29 13.79 10.00 3.99
C LEU A 29 15.04 10.02 3.10
N ALA A 30 14.88 10.34 1.81
CA ALA A 30 16.01 10.52 0.90
C ALA A 30 16.88 11.71 1.32
N ALA A 31 16.28 12.86 1.64
CA ALA A 31 17.00 14.02 2.14
C ALA A 31 17.70 13.74 3.49
N GLU A 32 17.06 12.98 4.39
CA GLU A 32 17.65 12.52 5.65
C GLU A 32 18.88 11.65 5.43
N ALA A 33 18.81 10.70 4.49
CA ALA A 33 19.96 9.88 4.10
C ALA A 33 21.10 10.73 3.52
N MET A 34 20.80 11.77 2.74
CA MET A 34 21.80 12.72 2.26
C MET A 34 22.38 13.59 3.38
N SER A 35 21.59 13.91 4.40
CA SER A 35 22.06 14.64 5.58
C SER A 35 23.01 13.81 6.43
N GLN A 36 22.76 12.49 6.55
CA GLN A 36 23.70 11.56 7.19
C GLN A 36 25.04 11.50 6.46
N LYS A 37 25.05 11.72 5.15
CA LYS A 37 26.26 11.83 4.31
C LYS A 37 26.90 13.24 4.30
N GLY A 38 26.34 14.20 5.03
CA GLY A 38 26.85 15.57 5.09
C GLY A 38 26.52 16.46 3.88
N ILE A 39 25.69 15.99 2.94
CA ILE A 39 25.30 16.73 1.74
C ILE A 39 24.21 17.75 2.06
N VAL A 40 23.23 17.38 2.89
CA VAL A 40 22.12 18.25 3.32
C VAL A 40 22.33 18.67 4.77
N PRO A 41 22.26 19.97 5.11
CA PRO A 41 22.38 20.42 6.50
C PRO A 41 21.31 19.81 7.42
N LYS A 42 21.69 19.36 8.62
CA LYS A 42 20.73 18.82 9.61
C LYS A 42 19.63 19.81 10.00
N SER A 43 19.95 21.11 10.00
CA SER A 43 18.97 22.18 10.25
C SER A 43 17.88 22.24 9.18
N ALA A 44 18.22 21.98 7.91
CA ALA A 44 17.26 21.94 6.81
C ALA A 44 16.28 20.76 6.98
N ILE A 45 16.78 19.57 7.35
CA ILE A 45 15.92 18.41 7.64
C ILE A 45 14.95 18.70 8.79
N ALA A 46 15.42 19.30 9.88
CA ALA A 46 14.58 19.68 11.00
C ALA A 46 13.48 20.68 10.58
N ASN A 47 13.81 21.63 9.71
CA ASN A 47 12.84 22.58 9.16
C ASN A 47 11.82 21.89 8.23
N ILE A 48 12.27 21.02 7.34
CA ILE A 48 11.44 20.23 6.42
C ILE A 48 10.42 19.40 7.21
N ARG A 49 10.87 18.56 8.16
CA ARG A 49 9.99 17.73 9.01
C ARG A 49 8.97 18.56 9.79
N LYS A 50 9.34 19.76 10.22
CA LYS A 50 8.46 20.66 10.98
C LYS A 50 7.41 21.37 10.11
N ARG A 51 7.75 21.71 8.86
CA ARG A 51 6.95 22.63 8.04
C ARG A 51 6.25 21.97 6.85
N ALA A 52 6.76 20.85 6.35
CA ALA A 52 6.20 20.19 5.18
C ALA A 52 4.73 19.80 5.42
N LYS A 53 3.83 20.30 4.56
CA LYS A 53 2.40 19.98 4.61
C LYS A 53 1.87 19.73 3.21
N ILE A 54 1.02 18.72 3.09
CA ILE A 54 0.27 18.43 1.87
C ILE A 54 -1.03 19.21 1.87
N ASN A 55 -1.36 19.75 0.70
CA ASN A 55 -2.67 20.29 0.37
C ASN A 55 -3.05 19.77 -1.02
N ARG A 56 -3.89 18.74 -1.06
CA ARG A 56 -4.32 18.07 -2.29
C ARG A 56 -4.96 19.04 -3.28
N GLU A 57 -5.86 19.90 -2.81
CA GLU A 57 -6.57 20.86 -3.67
C GLU A 57 -5.57 21.79 -4.36
N ARG A 58 -4.58 22.28 -3.62
CA ARG A 58 -3.52 23.14 -4.15
C ARG A 58 -2.61 22.41 -5.13
N ILE A 59 -2.27 21.14 -4.90
CA ILE A 59 -1.50 20.33 -5.86
C ILE A 59 -2.27 20.22 -7.19
N ASN A 60 -3.56 19.91 -7.13
CA ASN A 60 -4.40 19.77 -8.32
C ASN A 60 -4.49 21.08 -9.10
N GLU A 61 -4.61 22.23 -8.42
CA GLU A 61 -4.58 23.55 -9.06
C GLU A 61 -3.27 23.79 -9.82
N ILE A 62 -2.12 23.51 -9.20
CA ILE A 62 -0.80 23.72 -9.81
C ILE A 62 -0.62 22.78 -11.02
N GLU A 63 -1.08 21.53 -10.91
CA GLU A 63 -1.00 20.53 -11.98
C GLU A 63 -1.74 20.99 -13.24
N LEU A 64 -2.85 21.73 -13.12
CA LEU A 64 -3.54 22.31 -14.27
C LEU A 64 -2.64 23.25 -15.09
N THR A 65 -1.65 23.87 -14.47
CA THR A 65 -0.68 24.76 -15.13
C THR A 65 0.57 24.01 -15.58
N VAL A 66 1.22 23.26 -14.67
CA VAL A 66 2.53 22.64 -14.96
C VAL A 66 2.42 21.33 -15.75
N LYS A 67 1.22 20.74 -15.83
CA LYS A 67 0.93 19.48 -16.56
C LYS A 67 1.83 18.31 -16.16
N HIS A 68 2.31 18.32 -14.91
CA HIS A 68 3.16 17.29 -14.34
C HIS A 68 2.91 17.18 -12.84
N ASP A 69 2.46 16.01 -12.40
CA ASP A 69 2.00 15.76 -11.02
C ASP A 69 3.12 15.89 -9.96
N VAL A 70 4.30 15.31 -10.20
CA VAL A 70 5.44 15.43 -9.27
C VAL A 70 5.91 16.88 -9.12
N ILE A 71 5.97 17.65 -10.22
CA ILE A 71 6.33 19.06 -10.17
C ILE A 71 5.28 19.85 -9.38
N ALA A 72 4.00 19.58 -9.61
CA ALA A 72 2.91 20.22 -8.86
C ALA A 72 3.00 19.93 -7.36
N PHE A 73 3.24 18.67 -6.99
CA PHE A 73 3.49 18.22 -5.64
C PHE A 73 4.68 18.94 -4.97
N LEU A 74 5.85 18.95 -5.62
CA LEU A 74 7.05 19.59 -5.08
C LEU A 74 6.87 21.10 -4.93
N THR A 75 6.18 21.73 -5.89
CA THR A 75 5.86 23.16 -5.84
C THR A 75 5.00 23.47 -4.63
N GLN A 76 3.90 22.73 -4.43
CA GLN A 76 3.01 22.93 -3.29
C GLN A 76 3.72 22.72 -1.95
N VAL A 77 4.47 21.63 -1.82
CA VAL A 77 5.23 21.34 -0.60
C VAL A 77 6.25 22.45 -0.33
N GLY A 78 6.91 22.94 -1.38
CA GLY A 78 7.86 24.05 -1.31
C GLY A 78 7.26 25.35 -0.77
N GLU A 79 6.01 25.67 -1.09
CA GLU A 79 5.28 26.83 -0.54
C GLU A 79 5.23 26.81 1.01
N THR A 80 5.21 25.62 1.63
CA THR A 80 5.10 25.46 3.09
C THR A 80 6.45 25.49 3.81
N ILE A 81 7.47 24.91 3.20
CA ILE A 81 8.83 24.75 3.75
C ILE A 81 9.65 26.03 3.57
N GLY A 82 9.56 26.67 2.40
CA GLY A 82 10.40 27.79 2.01
C GLY A 82 11.74 27.34 1.40
N PRO A 83 12.85 28.08 1.60
CA PRO A 83 14.11 27.86 0.88
C PRO A 83 14.73 26.47 1.02
N ASP A 84 14.49 25.77 2.14
CA ASP A 84 15.02 24.42 2.36
C ASP A 84 14.33 23.36 1.48
N ALA A 85 13.21 23.69 0.82
CA ALA A 85 12.55 22.80 -0.13
C ALA A 85 13.47 22.39 -1.30
N ARG A 86 14.51 23.19 -1.60
CA ARG A 86 15.54 22.86 -2.61
C ARG A 86 16.30 21.56 -2.34
N PHE A 87 16.24 21.04 -1.11
CA PHE A 87 16.87 19.78 -0.73
C PHE A 87 15.94 18.58 -0.92
N LEU A 88 14.64 18.80 -1.16
CA LEU A 88 13.74 17.75 -1.63
C LEU A 88 14.02 17.47 -3.10
N HIS A 89 13.79 16.24 -3.51
CA HIS A 89 14.01 15.73 -4.87
C HIS A 89 15.46 15.81 -5.38
N LEU A 90 16.40 16.17 -4.51
CA LEU A 90 17.81 16.29 -4.88
C LEU A 90 18.34 14.92 -5.30
N GLY A 91 18.80 14.81 -6.56
CA GLY A 91 19.41 13.58 -7.08
C GLY A 91 18.43 12.43 -7.35
N LEU A 92 17.11 12.67 -7.25
CA LEU A 92 16.07 11.69 -7.56
C LEU A 92 15.48 11.94 -8.96
N THR A 93 14.85 10.91 -9.51
CA THR A 93 13.85 11.07 -10.59
C THR A 93 12.43 10.94 -10.05
N SER A 94 11.44 11.45 -10.78
CA SER A 94 10.00 11.29 -10.47
C SER A 94 9.64 9.84 -10.11
N SER A 95 10.16 8.87 -10.85
CA SER A 95 9.88 7.45 -10.61
C SER A 95 10.54 6.87 -9.36
N ASP A 96 11.66 7.41 -8.87
CA ASP A 96 12.22 6.98 -7.58
C ASP A 96 11.20 7.19 -6.46
N VAL A 97 10.50 8.33 -6.52
CA VAL A 97 9.48 8.72 -5.54
C VAL A 97 8.17 7.99 -5.79
N LEU A 98 7.65 8.02 -7.03
CA LEU A 98 6.36 7.42 -7.38
C LEU A 98 6.36 5.90 -7.17
N ASP A 99 7.38 5.19 -7.66
CA ASP A 99 7.43 3.72 -7.58
C ASP A 99 7.62 3.27 -6.13
N THR A 100 8.47 3.98 -5.36
CA THR A 100 8.65 3.68 -3.93
C THR A 100 7.38 3.96 -3.12
N ALA A 101 6.71 5.09 -3.37
CA ALA A 101 5.45 5.41 -2.71
C ALA A 101 4.35 4.38 -3.04
N LEU A 102 4.28 3.93 -4.30
CA LEU A 102 3.37 2.87 -4.73
C LEU A 102 3.66 1.55 -4.03
N SER A 103 4.94 1.15 -3.92
CA SER A 103 5.35 -0.04 -3.15
C SER A 103 4.86 0.03 -1.69
N VAL A 104 4.93 1.21 -1.07
CA VAL A 104 4.41 1.43 0.29
C VAL A 104 2.88 1.29 0.33
N GLN A 105 2.14 1.89 -0.61
CA GLN A 105 0.67 1.73 -0.67
C GLN A 105 0.25 0.27 -0.90
N LEU A 106 0.96 -0.46 -1.77
CA LEU A 106 0.71 -1.88 -2.01
C LEU A 106 0.97 -2.71 -0.75
N LYS A 107 2.03 -2.39 0.01
CA LYS A 107 2.28 -3.03 1.32
C LYS A 107 1.12 -2.79 2.28
N GLU A 108 0.61 -1.56 2.39
CA GLU A 108 -0.55 -1.24 3.23
C GLU A 108 -1.80 -2.02 2.80
N ALA A 109 -2.03 -2.14 1.49
CA ALA A 109 -3.14 -2.93 0.96
C ALA A 109 -2.99 -4.43 1.28
N CYS A 110 -1.78 -4.99 1.14
CA CYS A 110 -1.49 -6.36 1.54
C CYS A 110 -1.72 -6.56 3.05
N ASP A 111 -1.26 -5.63 3.90
CA ASP A 111 -1.46 -5.70 5.35
C ASP A 111 -2.96 -5.79 5.70
N LEU A 112 -3.81 -5.00 5.03
CA LEU A 112 -5.26 -5.03 5.22
C LEU A 112 -5.90 -6.35 4.74
N LEU A 113 -5.50 -6.83 3.56
CA LEU A 113 -6.00 -8.10 3.03
C LEU A 113 -5.61 -9.29 3.91
N LEU A 114 -4.41 -9.29 4.48
CA LEU A 114 -3.96 -10.34 5.40
C LEU A 114 -4.78 -10.35 6.69
N GLN A 115 -5.18 -9.19 7.22
CA GLN A 115 -6.07 -9.11 8.37
C GLN A 115 -7.44 -9.74 8.05
N ASP A 116 -8.05 -9.37 6.92
CA ASP A 116 -9.34 -9.93 6.49
C ASP A 116 -9.24 -11.46 6.24
N LEU A 117 -8.16 -11.93 5.62
CA LEU A 117 -7.91 -13.36 5.40
C LEU A 117 -7.72 -14.14 6.71
N ASN A 118 -7.08 -13.56 7.72
CA ASN A 118 -6.98 -14.18 9.04
C ASN A 118 -8.35 -14.33 9.72
N ILE A 119 -9.21 -13.31 9.62
CA ILE A 119 -10.59 -13.36 10.13
C ILE A 119 -11.40 -14.42 9.39
N LEU A 120 -11.31 -14.45 8.06
CA LEU A 120 -11.99 -15.44 7.23
C LEU A 120 -11.52 -16.86 7.57
N ALA A 121 -10.21 -17.08 7.64
CA ALA A 121 -9.63 -18.37 8.00
C ALA A 121 -10.15 -18.85 9.37
N GLY A 122 -10.15 -17.96 10.38
CA GLY A 122 -10.70 -18.27 11.70
C GLY A 122 -12.19 -18.63 11.66
N THR A 123 -12.98 -17.91 10.87
CA THR A 123 -14.43 -18.14 10.71
C THR A 123 -14.71 -19.48 10.04
N VAL A 124 -14.03 -19.78 8.92
CA VAL A 124 -14.19 -21.03 8.18
C VAL A 124 -13.70 -22.22 9.02
N LYS A 125 -12.60 -22.08 9.77
CA LYS A 125 -12.12 -23.10 10.71
C LYS A 125 -13.15 -23.44 11.78
N LYS A 126 -13.76 -22.42 12.39
CA LYS A 126 -14.83 -22.59 13.39
C LYS A 126 -16.03 -23.31 12.79
N LEU A 127 -16.44 -22.93 11.57
CA LEU A 127 -17.55 -23.55 10.86
C LEU A 127 -17.27 -25.02 10.53
N ALA A 128 -16.09 -25.33 10.00
CA ALA A 128 -15.65 -26.70 9.70
C ALA A 128 -15.67 -27.58 10.96
N SER A 129 -15.20 -27.03 12.08
CA SER A 129 -15.14 -27.73 13.36
C SER A 129 -16.53 -27.95 13.95
N LYS A 130 -17.42 -26.93 13.90
CA LYS A 130 -18.80 -27.00 14.40
C LYS A 130 -19.59 -28.13 13.73
N TYR A 131 -19.40 -28.31 12.42
CA TYR A 131 -20.13 -29.30 11.63
C TYR A 131 -19.28 -30.51 11.22
N LYS A 132 -18.20 -30.79 11.97
CA LYS A 132 -17.21 -31.84 11.67
C LYS A 132 -17.85 -33.19 11.36
N PHE A 133 -18.90 -33.55 12.09
CA PHE A 133 -19.58 -34.84 11.98
C PHE A 133 -21.00 -34.75 11.43
N THR A 134 -21.42 -33.59 10.93
CA THR A 134 -22.76 -33.41 10.35
C THR A 134 -22.81 -34.08 8.97
N PRO A 135 -23.59 -35.15 8.78
CA PRO A 135 -23.67 -35.84 7.50
C PRO A 135 -24.25 -34.94 6.40
N MET A 136 -23.75 -35.05 5.19
CA MET A 136 -24.33 -34.46 3.99
C MET A 136 -24.06 -35.34 2.77
N MET A 137 -24.90 -35.23 1.73
CA MET A 137 -24.59 -35.87 0.46
C MET A 137 -23.47 -35.14 -0.27
N GLY A 138 -22.37 -35.84 -0.55
CA GLY A 138 -21.36 -35.40 -1.51
C GLY A 138 -21.97 -35.28 -2.90
N ARG A 139 -21.36 -34.44 -3.74
CA ARG A 139 -21.80 -34.26 -5.14
C ARG A 139 -20.63 -34.18 -6.10
N SER A 140 -20.70 -34.92 -7.19
CA SER A 140 -19.87 -34.78 -8.39
C SER A 140 -20.80 -34.43 -9.57
N HIS A 141 -20.39 -33.51 -10.43
CA HIS A 141 -21.24 -33.00 -11.53
C HIS A 141 -22.64 -32.50 -11.07
N GLY A 142 -22.78 -32.10 -9.80
CA GLY A 142 -24.07 -31.71 -9.20
C GLY A 142 -24.98 -32.88 -8.78
N VAL A 143 -24.62 -34.13 -9.09
CA VAL A 143 -25.36 -35.36 -8.78
C VAL A 143 -24.92 -35.93 -7.43
N HIS A 144 -25.82 -36.57 -6.68
CA HIS A 144 -25.47 -37.25 -5.43
C HIS A 144 -24.39 -38.31 -5.68
N ALA A 145 -23.35 -38.28 -4.86
CA ALA A 145 -22.29 -39.28 -4.82
C ALA A 145 -22.33 -40.00 -3.45
N GLU A 146 -21.18 -40.23 -2.83
CA GLU A 146 -21.11 -40.83 -1.50
C GLU A 146 -21.39 -39.80 -0.37
N PRO A 147 -21.88 -40.25 0.80
CA PRO A 147 -21.99 -39.40 1.99
C PRO A 147 -20.63 -38.86 2.44
N ILE A 148 -20.60 -37.59 2.83
CA ILE A 148 -19.46 -36.92 3.48
C ILE A 148 -19.96 -36.18 4.73
N THR A 149 -19.11 -35.41 5.38
CA THR A 149 -19.56 -34.44 6.39
C THR A 149 -19.49 -33.00 5.87
N PHE A 150 -20.40 -32.15 6.34
CA PHE A 150 -20.37 -30.72 5.99
C PHE A 150 -19.08 -30.05 6.47
N GLY A 151 -18.59 -30.42 7.65
CA GLY A 151 -17.29 -29.96 8.14
C GLY A 151 -16.14 -30.31 7.21
N PHE A 152 -16.14 -31.51 6.60
CA PHE A 152 -15.13 -31.90 5.60
C PHE A 152 -15.20 -31.00 4.35
N LYS A 153 -16.40 -30.69 3.85
CA LYS A 153 -16.57 -29.75 2.73
C LYS A 153 -16.03 -28.35 3.06
N VAL A 154 -16.34 -27.82 4.24
CA VAL A 154 -15.87 -26.51 4.70
C VAL A 154 -14.36 -26.50 4.95
N ALA A 155 -13.78 -27.61 5.41
CA ALA A 155 -12.33 -27.72 5.62
C ALA A 155 -11.55 -27.56 4.30
N SER A 156 -12.10 -27.99 3.16
CA SER A 156 -11.51 -27.70 1.85
C SER A 156 -11.44 -26.18 1.58
N TRP A 157 -12.49 -25.41 1.92
CA TRP A 157 -12.47 -23.95 1.80
C TRP A 157 -11.42 -23.31 2.72
N TYR A 158 -11.27 -23.83 3.95
CA TYR A 158 -10.24 -23.34 4.87
C TYR A 158 -8.85 -23.46 4.26
N THR A 159 -8.54 -24.60 3.64
CA THR A 159 -7.25 -24.81 2.96
C THR A 159 -7.06 -23.84 1.78
N GLU A 160 -8.11 -23.53 1.01
CA GLU A 160 -8.02 -22.51 -0.04
C GLU A 160 -7.72 -21.11 0.51
N VAL A 161 -8.37 -20.73 1.62
CA VAL A 161 -8.11 -19.44 2.28
C VAL A 161 -6.65 -19.37 2.76
N LEU A 162 -6.11 -20.46 3.32
CA LEU A 162 -4.70 -20.51 3.72
C LEU A 162 -3.75 -20.36 2.53
N ARG A 163 -4.03 -21.02 1.39
CA ARG A 163 -3.24 -20.83 0.16
C ARG A 163 -3.27 -19.38 -0.31
N ALA A 164 -4.46 -18.77 -0.36
CA ALA A 164 -4.61 -17.38 -0.75
C ALA A 164 -3.83 -16.45 0.18
N LYS A 165 -3.85 -16.70 1.50
CA LYS A 165 -3.05 -15.97 2.48
C LYS A 165 -1.56 -16.05 2.17
N THR A 166 -1.02 -17.25 1.94
CA THR A 166 0.41 -17.42 1.58
C THR A 166 0.78 -16.66 0.32
N LEU A 167 -0.10 -16.61 -0.69
CA LEU A 167 0.15 -15.82 -1.91
C LEU A 167 0.25 -14.31 -1.62
N ILE A 168 -0.62 -13.77 -0.75
CA ILE A 168 -0.56 -12.37 -0.36
C ILE A 168 0.68 -12.06 0.49
N GLU A 169 1.08 -12.97 1.39
CA GLU A 169 2.32 -12.84 2.17
C GLU A 169 3.54 -12.75 1.24
N GLN A 170 3.63 -13.66 0.27
CA GLN A 170 4.71 -13.67 -0.73
C GLN A 170 4.68 -12.41 -1.62
N ALA A 171 3.49 -11.98 -2.05
CA ALA A 171 3.36 -10.76 -2.84
C ALA A 171 3.88 -9.57 -2.05
N ARG A 172 3.48 -9.44 -0.78
CA ARG A 172 3.92 -8.39 0.13
C ARG A 172 5.44 -8.35 0.29
N GLU A 173 6.09 -9.50 0.47
CA GLU A 173 7.55 -9.56 0.60
C GLU A 173 8.26 -9.13 -0.68
N LYS A 174 7.70 -9.45 -1.86
CA LYS A 174 8.31 -9.14 -3.16
C LYS A 174 8.16 -7.69 -3.61
N ILE A 175 7.21 -6.93 -3.04
CA ILE A 175 6.92 -5.54 -3.46
C ILE A 175 7.58 -4.49 -2.56
N ILE A 176 8.08 -4.85 -1.36
CA ILE A 176 8.59 -3.90 -0.36
C ILE A 176 10.02 -3.43 -0.65
N TYR A 177 10.28 -3.04 -1.88
CA TYR A 177 11.55 -2.45 -2.31
C TYR A 177 11.34 -0.98 -2.68
N GLY A 178 12.30 -0.15 -2.28
CA GLY A 178 12.41 1.23 -2.72
C GLY A 178 13.33 1.35 -3.94
N LYS A 179 13.14 2.42 -4.68
CA LYS A 179 13.91 2.78 -5.87
C LYS A 179 14.59 4.13 -5.64
N ILE A 180 15.92 4.13 -5.71
CA ILE A 180 16.78 5.32 -5.70
C ILE A 180 17.85 5.05 -6.75
N SER A 181 17.45 5.07 -8.01
CA SER A 181 18.31 4.66 -9.14
C SER A 181 18.36 5.70 -10.27
N GLY A 182 17.78 6.88 -10.04
CA GLY A 182 17.87 7.99 -10.97
C GLY A 182 17.13 7.73 -12.27
N ALA A 183 17.44 8.53 -13.30
CA ALA A 183 16.66 8.56 -14.54
C ALA A 183 16.61 7.21 -15.28
N VAL A 184 17.70 6.44 -15.25
CA VAL A 184 17.87 5.21 -16.05
C VAL A 184 18.47 4.02 -15.30
N GLY A 185 18.56 4.08 -13.97
CA GLY A 185 18.94 2.92 -13.15
C GLY A 185 20.44 2.71 -12.91
N THR A 186 21.25 3.77 -12.99
CA THR A 186 22.73 3.72 -12.91
C THR A 186 23.28 4.27 -11.61
#